data_AF-A0A932MJW7-F1
#
_entry.id   AF-A0A932MJW7-F1
#
_cell.length_a   1.000
_cell.length_b   1.000
_cell.length_c   1.000
_cell.angle_alpha   90.00
_cell.angle_beta   90.00
_cell.angle_gamma   90.00
#
_symmetry.space_group_name_H-M   'P 1'
#
loop_
_entity.id
_entity.type
_entity.pdbx_description
1 polymer ?
#
loop_
_entity_poly.entity_id
_entity_poly.type
_entity_poly.pdbx_seq_one_letter_code
_entity_poly.pdbx_strand_id
1 'polypeptide(L)' 'ALAGLWRLISAGDKYVNDRKPWAEKDNTETLVNAVTLLDNVAAMLSPFLPQTAKKITDSIQWGERGAFSVRRIAALFPRR' A
#
# COMPACT_ATOMS: atom_id res chain seq x y z
N ALA A 1 2.19 6.82 18.32
CA ALA A 1 2.02 5.79 17.26
C ALA A 1 1.41 6.38 15.98
N LEU A 2 0.19 6.96 16.03
CA LEU A 2 -0.53 7.43 14.84
C LEU A 2 0.21 8.49 14.01
N ALA A 3 0.86 9.45 14.66
CA ALA A 3 1.67 10.47 13.96
C ALA A 3 2.89 9.88 13.20
N GLY A 4 3.38 8.70 13.62
CA GLY A 4 4.42 7.98 12.89
C GLY A 4 3.87 7.28 11.65
N LEU A 5 2.69 6.66 11.79
CA LEU A 5 1.98 6.03 10.68
C LEU A 5 1.61 7.05 9.59
N TRP A 6 1.11 8.22 9.98
CA TRP A 6 0.82 9.30 9.02
C TRP A 6 2.07 9.78 8.28
N ARG A 7 3.20 9.94 8.99
CA ARG A 7 4.48 10.28 8.35
C ARG A 7 4.91 9.23 7.33
N LEU A 8 4.72 7.95 7.63
CA LEU A 8 5.02 6.85 6.71
C LEU A 8 4.14 6.89 5.47
N ILE A 9 2.83 7.11 5.63
CA ILE A 9 1.88 7.27 4.52
C ILE A 9 2.26 8.46 3.65
N SER A 10 2.56 9.61 4.25
CA SER A 10 3.00 10.81 3.52
C SER A 10 4.32 10.58 2.77
N ALA A 11 5.26 9.82 3.35
CA ALA A 11 6.50 9.45 2.68
C ALA A 11 6.24 8.54 1.46
N GLY A 12 5.32 7.58 1.58
CA GLY A 12 4.88 6.72 0.48
C GLY A 12 4.23 7.50 -0.67
N ASP A 13 3.33 8.42 -0.33
CA ASP A 13 2.68 9.31 -1.31
C ASP A 13 3.72 10.14 -2.07
N LYS A 14 4.66 10.76 -1.34
CA LYS A 14 5.78 11.49 -1.95
C LYS A 14 6.63 10.59 -2.86
N TYR A 15 6.98 9.38 -2.41
CA TYR A 15 7.77 8.45 -3.20
C TYR A 15 7.11 8.10 -4.54
N VAL A 16 5.82 7.77 -4.53
CA VAL A 16 5.06 7.46 -5.76
C VAL A 16 4.97 8.69 -6.66
N ASN A 17 4.73 9.88 -6.10
CA ASN A 17 4.65 11.13 -6.85
C ASN A 17 5.98 11.55 -7.48
N ASP A 18 7.10 11.36 -6.77
CA ASP A 18 8.43 11.69 -7.28
C ASP A 18 8.85 10.71 -8.38
N ARG A 19 8.51 9.42 -8.25
CA ARG A 19 8.85 8.37 -9.23
C ARG A 19 7.94 8.31 -10.45
N LYS A 20 6.71 8.85 -10.35
CA LYS A 20 5.73 8.92 -11.45
C LYS A 20 5.61 7.61 -12.25
N PRO A 21 5.28 6.47 -11.60
CA PRO A 21 5.26 5.16 -12.26
C PRO A 21 4.29 5.08 -13.46
N TRP A 22 3.34 6.00 -13.57
CA TRP A 22 2.43 6.12 -14.72
C TRP A 22 3.07 6.76 -15.97
N ALA A 23 4.22 7.42 -15.84
CA ALA A 23 4.94 8.05 -16.94
C ALA A 23 6.14 7.22 -17.41
N GLU A 24 6.63 6.30 -16.55
CA GLU A 24 7.80 5.46 -16.82
C GLU A 24 7.42 4.15 -17.52
N LYS A 25 8.32 3.66 -18.40
CA LYS A 25 8.14 2.35 -19.07
C LYS A 25 8.45 1.18 -18.16
N ASP A 26 9.49 1.30 -17.33
CA ASP A 26 9.81 0.32 -16.30
C ASP A 26 9.48 0.91 -14.93
N ASN A 27 8.36 0.48 -14.37
CA ASN A 27 7.84 0.94 -13.10
C ASN A 27 7.78 -0.18 -12.06
N THR A 28 8.32 -1.37 -12.38
CA THR A 28 8.15 -2.59 -11.59
C THR A 28 8.67 -2.40 -10.16
N GLU A 29 9.90 -1.90 -10.03
CA GLU A 29 10.50 -1.63 -8.72
C GLU A 29 9.70 -0.61 -7.90
N THR A 30 9.21 0.44 -8.56
CA THR A 30 8.41 1.48 -7.90
C THR A 30 7.11 0.92 -7.34
N LEU A 31 6.43 0.07 -8.12
CA LEU A 31 5.19 -0.59 -7.72
C LEU A 31 5.44 -1.63 -6.61
N VAL A 32 6.51 -2.41 -6.71
CA VAL A 32 6.92 -3.38 -5.67
C VAL A 32 7.16 -2.69 -4.34
N ASN A 33 7.93 -1.60 -4.34
CA ASN A 33 8.21 -0.82 -3.14
C ASN A 33 6.93 -0.19 -2.56
N ALA A 34 6.07 0.37 -3.42
CA ALA A 34 4.82 1.00 -2.98
C ALA A 34 3.83 -0.01 -2.36
N VAL A 35 3.66 -1.19 -2.97
CA VAL A 35 2.77 -2.25 -2.45
C VAL A 35 3.32 -2.82 -1.14
N THR A 36 4.63 -3.05 -1.06
CA THR A 36 5.28 -3.53 0.17
C THR A 36 5.08 -2.54 1.31
N LEU A 37 5.26 -1.23 1.04
CA LEU A 37 4.99 -0.18 2.02
C LEU A 37 3.53 -0.18 2.45
N LEU A 38 2.60 -0.32 1.51
CA LEU A 38 1.16 -0.31 1.77
C LEU A 38 0.73 -1.49 2.66
N ASP A 39 1.29 -2.68 2.45
CA ASP A 39 1.01 -3.86 3.28
C ASP A 39 1.46 -3.67 4.73
N ASN A 40 2.67 -3.11 4.92
CA ASN A 40 3.18 -2.77 6.25
C ASN A 40 2.31 -1.70 6.94
N VAL A 41 1.90 -0.67 6.19
CA VAL A 41 0.95 0.35 6.69
C VAL A 41 -0.36 -0.29 7.12
N ALA A 42 -0.90 -1.24 6.35
CA ALA A 42 -2.12 -1.95 6.71
C ALA A 42 -1.97 -2.76 8.00
N ALA A 43 -0.86 -3.48 8.18
CA ALA A 43 -0.56 -4.18 9.42
C ALA A 43 -0.52 -3.24 10.64
N MET A 44 0.12 -2.07 10.50
CA MET A 44 0.17 -1.04 11.55
C MET A 44 -1.18 -0.34 11.78
N LEU A 45 -2.06 -0.32 10.78
CA LEU A 45 -3.39 0.27 10.85
C LEU A 45 -4.41 -0.66 11.53
N SER A 46 -4.14 -1.96 11.57
CA SER A 46 -5.02 -3.00 12.15
C SER A 46 -5.62 -2.65 13.52
N PRO A 47 -4.87 -2.16 14.54
CA PRO A 47 -5.47 -1.79 15.83
C PRO A 47 -6.40 -0.57 15.79
N PHE A 48 -6.42 0.20 14.71
CA PHE A 48 -7.22 1.42 14.58
C PHE A 48 -8.40 1.26 13.59
N LEU A 49 -8.16 0.62 12.44
CA LEU A 49 -9.16 0.38 11.40
C LEU A 49 -9.04 -1.06 10.89
N PRO A 50 -9.43 -2.07 11.69
CA PRO A 50 -9.20 -3.49 11.39
C PRO A 50 -9.86 -3.92 10.08
N GLN A 51 -11.06 -3.42 9.78
CA GLN A 51 -11.77 -3.74 8.53
C GLN A 51 -11.04 -3.16 7.30
N THR A 52 -10.50 -1.95 7.40
CA THR A 52 -9.76 -1.31 6.32
C THR A 52 -8.41 -1.98 6.11
N ALA A 53 -7.69 -2.24 7.20
CA ALA A 53 -6.44 -3.00 7.19
C ALA A 53 -6.64 -4.35 6.50
N LYS A 54 -7.68 -5.09 6.89
CA LYS A 54 -8.02 -6.38 6.29
C LYS A 54 -8.30 -6.30 4.80
N LYS A 55 -9.06 -5.31 4.34
CA LYS A 55 -9.33 -5.11 2.90
C LYS A 55 -8.04 -4.90 2.09
N ILE A 56 -7.05 -4.21 2.66
CA ILE A 56 -5.75 -4.00 2.03
C ILE A 56 -4.94 -5.30 2.02
N THR A 57 -4.75 -5.94 3.18
CA THR A 57 -3.92 -7.16 3.28
C THR A 57 -4.53 -8.32 2.48
N ASP A 58 -5.85 -8.47 2.44
CA ASP A 58 -6.52 -9.50 1.64
C ASP A 58 -6.33 -9.30 0.12
N SER A 59 -6.02 -8.06 -0.29
CA SER A 59 -5.76 -7.73 -1.69
C SER A 59 -4.35 -8.10 -2.14
N ILE A 60 -3.43 -8.33 -1.21
CA ILE A 60 -2.01 -8.59 -1.46
C ILE A 60 -1.73 -10.05 -1.10
N GLN A 61 -1.45 -10.87 -2.10
CA GLN A 61 -1.16 -12.28 -1.91
C GLN A 61 0.33 -12.53 -2.08
N TRP A 62 1.02 -12.70 -0.96
CA TRP A 62 2.43 -13.08 -0.94
C TRP A 62 2.58 -14.56 -1.34
N GLY A 63 3.45 -14.81 -2.31
CA GLY A 63 3.86 -16.14 -2.74
C GLY A 63 5.26 -16.49 -2.25
N GLU A 64 5.83 -17.55 -2.80
CA GLU A 64 7.19 -17.96 -2.48
C GLU A 64 8.23 -16.98 -3.05
N ARG A 65 9.39 -16.88 -2.37
CA ARG A 65 10.55 -16.07 -2.78
C ARG A 65 10.30 -14.55 -2.91
N GLY A 66 9.32 -14.01 -2.19
CA GLY A 66 9.06 -12.57 -2.16
C GLY A 66 8.28 -12.05 -3.37
N ALA A 67 7.77 -12.94 -4.22
CA ALA A 67 6.79 -12.56 -5.22
C ALA A 67 5.43 -12.29 -4.55
N PHE A 68 4.65 -11.37 -5.12
CA PHE A 68 3.27 -11.16 -4.69
C PHE A 68 2.35 -10.89 -5.90
N SER A 69 1.06 -11.12 -5.71
CA SER A 69 0.02 -10.71 -6.66
C SER A 69 -0.98 -9.80 -5.98
N VAL A 70 -1.48 -8.79 -6.70
CA VAL A 70 -2.43 -7.80 -6.18
C VAL A 70 -3.77 -7.96 -6.88
N ARG A 71 -4.85 -8.03 -6.09
CA ARG A 71 -6.23 -8.07 -6.58
C ARG A 71 -6.86 -6.69 -6.51
N ARG A 72 -7.70 -6.36 -7.49
CA ARG A 72 -8.50 -5.13 -7.45
C ARG A 72 -9.50 -5.20 -6.30
N ILE A 73 -9.61 -4.10 -5.54
CA ILE A 73 -10.55 -3.95 -4.44
C ILE A 73 -11.56 -2.82 -4.68
N ALA A 74 -12.66 -2.87 -3.94
CA ALA A 74 -13.61 -1.77 -3.85
C ALA A 74 -12.99 -0.55 -3.15
N ALA A 75 -13.60 0.62 -3.33
CA ALA A 75 -13.14 1.85 -2.68
C ALA A 75 -13.03 1.68 -1.15
N LEU A 76 -11.85 1.95 -0.61
CA LEU A 76 -11.57 1.81 0.83
C LEU A 76 -12.32 2.85 1.68
N PHE A 77 -12.46 4.07 1.13
CA PHE A 77 -13.10 5.21 1.79
C PHE A 77 -14.09 5.88 0.82
N PRO A 78 -15.32 5.32 0.66
CA PRO A 78 -16.33 5.93 -0.19
C PRO A 78 -16.74 7.30 0.36
N ARG A 79 -16.74 8.32 -0.49
CA ARG A 79 -17.26 9.65 -0.14
C ARG A 79 -18.79 9.60 -0.22
N ARG A 80 -19.46 9.93 0.88
CA ARG A 80 -20.91 10.18 0.90
C ARG A 80 -21.19 11.63 0.53
#